data_AF-A0A9E3Z7U1-F1
#
_entry.id   AF-A0A9E3Z7U1-F1
#
_cell.length_a   1.000
_cell.length_b   1.000
_cell.length_c   1.000
_cell.angle_alpha   90.00
_cell.angle_beta   90.00
_cell.angle_gamma   90.00
#
_symmetry.space_group_name_H-M   'P 1'
#
loop_
_entity.id
_entity.type
_entity.pdbx_description
1 polymer ?
#
loop_
_entity_poly.entity_id
_entity_poly.type
_entity_poly.pdbx_seq_one_letter_code
_entity_poly.pdbx_strand_id
1 'polypeptide(L)'
;MRARFDYYWNIVNASFWFLPGLLILFAVMIAVLSIYLDNTPLGKWMQSSSFVYQLRPDGARAVLSTVAGAMMTTASLVFSLTLVVLTVATGQMGPRIIDRFMRDRLNQVVLGAFIGTFCFALFVSITVTGGDNVSVPLFSLSLAVVAAISSLVLLIVYVHHIARSIQSDNVISDLGNRLKEAIARTFPERTDRVEAAAPAVDEPLGRPFNVRAGLSGYIQTIDVDGLVELAAENNLLIEMRCRQGKYLIEPGTIARVWGRETFEAAWGDRVRACLIMGDKRTDLEDIELAFRNVAEIAERALSPGINDFYTPMAALDHLADAVSTIMDRDMPERVRRDGTGLPRVLLDLPDFKQIMDVAFHDLWQCAKDNAAVLHHMIDNLTSLAGCARNETHFAAIRAYAGLLRRSIDRYIQEPFDVERLRLQMAGFDEVLADRRKDETLPADALLQ
;
A
#
# COMPACT_ATOMS: atom_id res chain seq x y z
N MET A 1 -4.30 20.98 9.52
CA MET A 1 -3.07 20.76 10.33
C MET A 1 -2.80 19.28 10.64
N ARG A 2 -3.82 18.48 11.02
CA ARG A 2 -3.66 17.04 11.28
C ARG A 2 -3.14 16.24 10.07
N ALA A 3 -3.74 16.44 8.89
CA ALA A 3 -3.32 15.77 7.65
C ALA A 3 -1.82 15.93 7.32
N ARG A 4 -1.23 17.11 7.58
CA ARG A 4 0.20 17.34 7.38
C ARG A 4 1.06 16.60 8.41
N PHE A 5 0.65 16.56 9.68
CA PHE A 5 1.36 15.82 10.71
C PHE A 5 1.36 14.32 10.42
N ASP A 6 0.19 13.77 10.09
CA ASP A 6 0.05 12.35 9.76
C ASP A 6 0.89 11.96 8.54
N TYR A 7 0.93 12.84 7.53
CA TYR A 7 1.79 12.68 6.36
C TYR A 7 3.29 12.60 6.72
N TYR A 8 3.82 13.57 7.47
CA TYR A 8 5.24 13.58 7.85
C TYR A 8 5.61 12.43 8.80
N TRP A 9 4.74 12.10 9.75
CA TRP A 9 4.92 10.96 10.65
C TRP A 9 5.01 9.64 9.87
N ASN A 10 4.19 9.48 8.84
CA ASN A 10 4.24 8.32 7.96
C ASN A 10 5.53 8.26 7.14
N ILE A 11 6.07 9.39 6.67
CA ILE A 11 7.36 9.42 5.97
C ILE A 11 8.49 8.96 6.88
N VAL A 12 8.54 9.45 8.12
CA VAL A 12 9.60 9.10 9.08
C VAL A 12 9.52 7.62 9.46
N ASN A 13 8.32 7.12 9.74
CA ASN A 13 8.11 5.69 10.03
C ASN A 13 8.35 4.78 8.83
N ALA A 14 8.24 5.32 7.62
CA ALA A 14 8.55 4.60 6.39
C ALA A 14 10.05 4.52 6.07
N SER A 15 10.90 5.23 6.83
CA SER A 15 12.34 5.22 6.60
C SER A 15 12.97 3.89 7.03
N PHE A 16 13.76 3.30 6.13
CA PHE A 16 14.48 2.05 6.37
C PHE A 16 15.43 2.11 7.57
N TRP A 17 16.02 3.27 7.85
CA TRP A 17 17.04 3.43 8.90
C TRP A 17 16.48 3.85 10.26
N PHE A 18 15.21 4.25 10.33
CA PHE A 18 14.64 4.78 11.57
C PHE A 18 14.59 3.72 12.68
N LEU A 19 14.00 2.55 12.40
CA LEU A 19 13.93 1.46 13.39
C LEU A 19 15.30 0.84 13.70
N PRO A 20 16.19 0.53 12.71
CA PRO A 20 17.54 0.07 13.01
C PRO A 20 18.32 1.05 13.88
N GLY A 21 18.24 2.36 13.59
CA GLY A 21 18.89 3.39 14.40
C GLY A 21 18.41 3.40 15.84
N LEU A 22 17.10 3.23 16.07
CA LEU A 22 16.52 3.12 17.40
C LEU A 22 16.99 1.86 18.13
N LEU A 23 17.06 0.71 17.44
CA LEU A 23 17.56 -0.54 18.03
C LEU A 23 19.05 -0.47 18.39
N ILE A 24 19.86 0.20 17.59
CA ILE A 24 21.28 0.45 17.90
C ILE A 24 21.40 1.32 19.14
N LEU A 25 20.64 2.44 19.21
CA LEU A 25 20.62 3.31 20.38
C LEU A 25 20.19 2.55 21.64
N PHE A 26 19.16 1.71 21.51
CA PHE A 26 18.68 0.86 22.58
C PHE A 26 19.74 -0.17 23.03
N ALA A 27 20.45 -0.81 22.09
CA ALA A 27 21.53 -1.74 22.42
C ALA A 27 22.69 -1.05 23.15
N VAL A 28 23.07 0.16 22.74
CA VAL A 28 24.08 0.97 23.45
C VAL A 28 23.61 1.33 24.86
N MET A 29 22.35 1.72 25.03
CA MET A 29 21.78 2.01 26.35
C MET A 29 21.75 0.76 27.25
N ILE A 30 21.40 -0.41 26.70
CA ILE A 30 21.49 -1.69 27.42
C ILE A 30 22.94 -2.00 27.80
N ALA A 31 23.91 -1.74 26.94
CA ALA A 31 25.33 -1.94 27.27
C ALA A 31 25.76 -1.09 28.47
N VAL A 32 25.42 0.21 28.46
CA VAL A 32 25.74 1.10 29.58
C VAL A 32 25.06 0.63 30.87
N LEU A 33 23.79 0.23 30.78
CA LEU A 33 23.05 -0.27 31.94
C LEU A 33 23.61 -1.60 32.45
N SER A 34 23.98 -2.52 31.57
CA SER A 34 24.54 -3.83 31.96
C SER A 34 25.91 -3.64 32.62
N ILE A 35 26.74 -2.73 32.10
CA ILE A 35 28.03 -2.35 32.71
C ILE A 35 27.81 -1.72 34.10
N TYR A 36 26.79 -0.87 34.25
CA TYR A 36 26.45 -0.31 35.55
C TYR A 36 26.04 -1.40 36.55
N LEU A 37 25.18 -2.34 36.11
CA LEU A 37 24.73 -3.48 36.92
C LEU A 37 25.85 -4.43 37.30
N ASP A 38 26.86 -4.62 36.45
CA ASP A 38 28.06 -5.41 36.75
C ASP A 38 28.81 -4.88 37.98
N ASN A 39 28.73 -3.57 38.27
CA ASN A 39 29.37 -2.95 39.43
C ASN A 39 28.54 -3.03 40.72
N THR A 40 27.29 -3.50 40.65
CA THR A 40 26.38 -3.64 41.80
C THR A 40 26.62 -4.94 42.59
N PRO A 41 26.04 -5.10 43.80
CA PRO A 41 26.17 -6.34 44.59
C PRO A 41 25.69 -7.59 43.85
N LEU A 42 24.72 -7.44 42.95
CA LEU A 42 24.20 -8.52 42.11
C LEU A 42 25.24 -9.02 41.10
N GLY A 43 25.96 -8.10 40.44
CA GLY A 43 27.06 -8.44 39.53
C GLY A 43 28.22 -9.13 40.27
N LYS A 44 28.55 -8.63 41.47
CA LYS A 44 29.57 -9.23 42.35
C LYS A 44 29.19 -10.62 42.88
N TRP A 45 27.90 -10.88 43.13
CA TRP A 45 27.42 -12.21 43.48
C TRP A 45 27.59 -13.19 42.31
N MET A 46 27.29 -12.76 41.08
CA MET A 46 27.47 -13.58 39.88
C MET A 46 28.96 -13.92 39.64
N GLN A 47 29.87 -12.98 39.93
CA GLN A 47 31.32 -13.16 39.92
C GLN A 47 31.84 -14.21 40.92
N SER A 48 31.11 -14.48 42.01
CA SER A 48 31.52 -15.42 43.06
C SER A 48 31.35 -16.91 42.69
N SER A 49 30.74 -17.21 41.54
CA SER A 49 30.51 -18.57 41.05
C SER A 49 31.78 -19.18 40.44
N SER A 50 32.19 -20.37 40.87
CA SER A 50 33.50 -20.98 40.51
C SER A 50 33.68 -21.33 39.02
N PHE A 51 32.59 -21.51 38.28
CA PHE A 51 32.60 -21.70 36.82
C PHE A 51 33.09 -20.44 36.07
N VAL A 52 32.96 -19.28 36.70
CA VAL A 52 33.10 -17.96 36.06
C VAL A 52 34.46 -17.31 36.39
N TYR A 53 35.06 -17.66 37.53
CA TYR A 53 36.40 -17.22 37.94
C TYR A 53 37.54 -17.70 37.00
N GLN A 54 37.25 -18.66 36.11
CA GLN A 54 38.22 -19.20 35.13
C GLN A 54 38.32 -18.37 33.83
N LEU A 55 37.37 -17.46 33.55
CA LEU A 55 37.47 -16.57 32.38
C LEU A 55 38.41 -15.39 32.69
N ARG A 56 39.67 -15.51 32.26
CA ARG A 56 40.62 -14.39 32.28
C ARG A 56 40.12 -13.23 31.40
N PRO A 57 40.49 -11.97 31.69
CA PRO A 57 40.12 -10.80 30.88
C PRO A 57 40.38 -10.97 29.38
N ASP A 58 41.47 -11.65 29.03
CA ASP A 58 41.83 -11.92 27.64
C ASP A 58 40.81 -12.85 26.95
N GLY A 59 40.27 -13.84 27.68
CA GLY A 59 39.20 -14.71 27.19
C GLY A 59 37.90 -13.95 26.97
N ALA A 60 37.52 -13.05 27.88
CA ALA A 60 36.34 -12.22 27.73
C ALA A 60 36.45 -11.28 26.52
N ARG A 61 37.61 -10.61 26.35
CA ARG A 61 37.88 -9.79 25.15
C ARG A 61 37.85 -10.60 23.87
N ALA A 62 38.41 -11.81 23.88
CA ALA A 62 38.39 -12.71 22.73
C ALA A 62 36.96 -13.06 22.33
N VAL A 63 36.10 -13.46 23.29
CA VAL A 63 34.69 -13.77 23.03
C VAL A 63 33.95 -12.54 22.49
N LEU A 64 34.08 -11.38 23.12
CA LEU A 64 33.43 -10.15 22.68
C LEU A 64 33.90 -9.73 21.28
N SER A 65 35.19 -9.87 20.98
CA SER A 65 35.76 -9.61 19.66
C SER A 65 35.23 -10.59 18.60
N THR A 66 35.14 -11.88 18.94
CA THR A 66 34.54 -12.90 18.06
C THR A 66 33.07 -12.60 17.79
N VAL A 67 32.29 -12.22 18.83
CA VAL A 67 30.90 -11.82 18.67
C VAL A 67 30.79 -10.58 17.79
N ALA A 68 31.56 -9.53 18.06
CA ALA A 68 31.55 -8.31 17.25
C ALA A 68 31.91 -8.60 15.79
N GLY A 69 32.99 -9.33 15.54
CA GLY A 69 33.42 -9.71 14.19
C GLY A 69 32.37 -10.55 13.46
N ALA A 70 31.77 -11.54 14.13
CA ALA A 70 30.71 -12.36 13.56
C ALA A 70 29.48 -11.51 13.21
N MET A 71 29.02 -10.64 14.12
CA MET A 71 27.85 -9.78 13.88
C MET A 71 28.07 -8.78 12.76
N MET A 72 29.28 -8.20 12.64
CA MET A 72 29.62 -7.29 11.53
C MET A 72 29.60 -8.02 10.18
N THR A 73 30.16 -9.23 10.12
CA THR A 73 30.11 -10.07 8.91
C THR A 73 28.68 -10.45 8.57
N THR A 74 27.88 -10.89 9.54
CA THR A 74 26.47 -11.25 9.32
C THR A 74 25.64 -10.05 8.86
N ALA A 75 25.84 -8.86 9.44
CA ALA A 75 25.19 -7.63 9.00
C ALA A 75 25.54 -7.30 7.54
N SER A 76 26.81 -7.44 7.14
CA SER A 76 27.23 -7.26 5.76
C SER A 76 26.58 -8.28 4.82
N LEU A 77 26.48 -9.55 5.21
CA LEU A 77 25.81 -10.59 4.42
C LEU A 77 24.32 -10.29 4.24
N VAL A 78 23.64 -9.88 5.32
CA VAL A 78 22.24 -9.49 5.30
C VAL A 78 22.02 -8.29 4.39
N PHE A 79 22.84 -7.24 4.52
CA PHE A 79 22.74 -6.07 3.66
C PHE A 79 22.94 -6.42 2.18
N SER A 80 23.94 -7.24 1.86
CA SER A 80 24.17 -7.73 0.50
C SER A 80 23.01 -8.55 -0.04
N LEU A 81 22.47 -9.49 0.76
CA LEU A 81 21.31 -10.29 0.35
C LEU A 81 20.05 -9.41 0.17
N THR A 82 19.83 -8.46 1.08
CA THR A 82 18.76 -7.45 0.99
C THR A 82 18.85 -6.70 -0.34
N LEU A 83 20.04 -6.24 -0.74
CA LEU A 83 20.25 -5.52 -2.00
C LEU A 83 20.04 -6.41 -3.23
N VAL A 84 20.51 -7.66 -3.21
CA VAL A 84 20.29 -8.62 -4.30
C VAL A 84 18.79 -8.87 -4.49
N VAL A 85 18.08 -9.10 -3.40
CA VAL A 85 16.63 -9.35 -3.42
C VAL A 85 15.88 -8.12 -3.93
N LEU A 86 16.26 -6.93 -3.47
CA LEU A 86 15.71 -5.67 -3.97
C LEU A 86 15.90 -5.54 -5.49
N THR A 87 17.06 -5.93 -6.00
CA THR A 87 17.38 -5.87 -7.43
C THR A 87 16.50 -6.85 -8.24
N VAL A 88 16.36 -8.09 -7.78
CA VAL A 88 15.50 -9.10 -8.41
C VAL A 88 14.03 -8.67 -8.37
N ALA A 89 13.56 -8.20 -7.22
CA ALA A 89 12.19 -7.75 -7.02
C ALA A 89 11.84 -6.56 -7.92
N THR A 90 12.75 -5.57 -8.03
CA THR A 90 12.57 -4.43 -8.93
C THR A 90 12.50 -4.86 -10.39
N GLY A 91 13.31 -5.85 -10.78
CA GLY A 91 13.33 -6.40 -12.14
C GLY A 91 12.04 -7.12 -12.51
N GLN A 92 11.50 -7.96 -11.63
CA GLN A 92 10.32 -8.76 -11.91
C GLN A 92 9.01 -7.97 -11.68
N MET A 93 8.92 -7.25 -10.57
CA MET A 93 7.65 -6.73 -10.06
C MET A 93 7.54 -5.20 -10.09
N GLY A 94 8.61 -4.50 -10.48
CA GLY A 94 8.62 -3.06 -10.68
C GLY A 94 9.12 -2.23 -9.48
N PRO A 95 9.39 -0.93 -9.70
CA PRO A 95 10.07 -0.07 -8.73
C PRO A 95 9.25 0.24 -7.48
N ARG A 96 7.92 0.00 -7.49
CA ARG A 96 7.05 0.31 -6.34
C ARG A 96 7.19 -0.69 -5.19
N ILE A 97 7.73 -1.89 -5.43
CA ILE A 97 8.07 -2.84 -4.36
C ILE A 97 9.24 -2.35 -3.50
N ILE A 98 10.07 -1.43 -4.00
CA ILE A 98 11.19 -0.86 -3.24
C ILE A 98 10.67 -0.25 -1.93
N ASP A 99 9.61 0.55 -1.99
CA ASP A 99 9.04 1.18 -0.79
C ASP A 99 8.50 0.14 0.21
N ARG A 100 7.96 -0.99 -0.28
CA ARG A 100 7.52 -2.11 0.58
C ARG A 100 8.71 -2.74 1.28
N PHE A 101 9.76 -3.05 0.53
CA PHE A 101 10.94 -3.71 1.07
C PHE A 101 11.68 -2.81 2.07
N MET A 102 11.67 -1.50 1.85
CA MET A 102 12.24 -0.51 2.77
C MET A 102 11.42 -0.35 4.07
N ARG A 103 10.11 -0.60 4.02
CA ARG A 103 9.19 -0.58 5.17
C ARG A 103 9.11 -1.90 5.93
N ASP A 104 9.76 -2.95 5.45
CA ASP A 104 9.70 -4.27 6.07
C ASP A 104 10.34 -4.25 7.46
N ARG A 105 9.49 -4.43 8.49
CA ARG A 105 9.91 -4.39 9.89
C ARG A 105 10.88 -5.52 10.23
N LEU A 106 10.77 -6.69 9.61
CA LEU A 106 11.69 -7.79 9.90
C LEU A 106 13.09 -7.44 9.39
N ASN A 107 13.22 -6.93 8.17
CA ASN A 107 14.51 -6.48 7.62
C ASN A 107 15.15 -5.42 8.52
N GLN A 108 14.36 -4.46 8.98
CA GLN A 108 14.80 -3.41 9.90
C GLN A 108 15.26 -3.97 11.25
N VAL A 109 14.49 -4.92 11.83
CA VAL A 109 14.83 -5.56 13.11
C VAL A 109 16.11 -6.39 13.00
N VAL A 110 16.25 -7.18 11.93
CA VAL A 110 17.44 -8.02 11.69
C VAL A 110 18.69 -7.17 11.57
N LEU A 111 18.65 -6.11 10.74
CA LEU A 111 19.78 -5.20 10.57
C LEU A 111 20.11 -4.46 11.88
N GLY A 112 19.09 -3.94 12.57
CA GLY A 112 19.25 -3.25 13.85
C GLY A 112 19.79 -4.17 14.95
N ALA A 113 19.35 -5.42 15.01
CA ALA A 113 19.81 -6.40 15.99
C ALA A 113 21.27 -6.79 15.78
N PHE A 114 21.72 -6.98 14.53
CA PHE A 114 23.12 -7.35 14.25
C PHE A 114 24.07 -6.19 14.51
N ILE A 115 23.76 -4.99 14.00
CA ILE A 115 24.57 -3.80 14.27
C ILE A 115 24.50 -3.43 15.76
N GLY A 116 23.34 -3.55 16.38
CA GLY A 116 23.15 -3.33 17.81
C GLY A 116 23.97 -4.29 18.67
N THR A 117 23.95 -5.59 18.37
CA THR A 117 24.76 -6.60 19.08
C THR A 117 26.26 -6.38 18.86
N PHE A 118 26.67 -5.97 17.65
CA PHE A 118 28.03 -5.52 17.37
C PHE A 118 28.44 -4.35 18.26
N CYS A 119 27.64 -3.27 18.29
CA CYS A 119 27.90 -2.11 19.12
C CYS A 119 27.94 -2.48 20.61
N PHE A 120 26.96 -3.28 21.08
CA PHE A 120 26.92 -3.79 22.45
C PHE A 120 28.22 -4.51 22.81
N ALA A 121 28.68 -5.46 21.99
CA ALA A 121 29.91 -6.21 22.23
C ALA A 121 31.15 -5.30 22.27
N LEU A 122 31.23 -4.29 21.40
CA LEU A 122 32.32 -3.31 21.42
C LEU A 122 32.32 -2.44 22.68
N PHE A 123 31.16 -1.91 23.07
CA PHE A 123 31.03 -1.10 24.28
C PHE A 123 31.44 -1.88 25.53
N VAL A 124 30.99 -3.13 25.65
CA VAL A 124 31.38 -4.01 26.76
C VAL A 124 32.88 -4.32 26.69
N SER A 125 33.45 -4.56 25.50
CA SER A 125 34.87 -4.87 25.32
C SER A 125 35.79 -3.75 25.82
N ILE A 126 35.41 -2.48 25.62
CA ILE A 126 36.17 -1.31 26.10
C ILE A 126 36.30 -1.30 27.63
N THR A 127 35.32 -1.85 28.36
CA THR A 127 35.32 -1.87 29.83
C THR A 127 36.12 -3.01 30.45
N VAL A 128 36.51 -4.02 29.66
CA VAL A 128 37.31 -5.15 30.17
C VAL A 128 38.72 -4.65 30.48
N THR A 129 39.11 -4.68 31.75
CA THR A 129 40.41 -4.18 32.22
C THR A 129 41.31 -5.33 32.69
N GLY A 130 42.60 -5.27 32.35
CA GLY A 130 43.63 -6.24 32.79
C GLY A 130 44.73 -5.55 33.60
N GLY A 131 45.62 -6.32 34.22
CA GLY A 131 46.68 -5.81 35.11
C GLY A 131 46.29 -5.94 36.60
N ASP A 132 46.71 -4.98 37.45
CA ASP A 132 46.51 -5.05 38.90
C ASP A 132 45.05 -4.90 39.34
N ASN A 133 44.21 -4.24 38.53
CA ASN A 133 42.76 -4.13 38.72
C ASN A 133 42.01 -4.94 37.65
N VAL A 134 42.00 -6.26 37.82
CA VAL A 134 41.24 -7.18 36.96
C VAL A 134 39.75 -6.94 37.15
N SER A 135 39.05 -6.51 36.09
CA SER A 135 37.60 -6.35 36.09
C SER A 135 37.02 -6.91 34.79
N VAL A 136 36.13 -7.89 34.93
CA VAL A 136 35.43 -8.53 33.82
C VAL A 136 33.91 -8.40 34.06
N PRO A 137 33.18 -7.68 33.19
CA PRO A 137 31.74 -7.48 33.30
C PRO A 137 31.00 -8.73 32.82
N LEU A 138 30.87 -9.73 33.69
CA LEU A 138 30.38 -11.07 33.35
C LEU A 138 28.89 -11.09 33.02
N PHE A 139 28.09 -10.24 33.66
CA PHE A 139 26.68 -10.09 33.28
C PHE A 139 26.58 -9.55 31.86
N SER A 140 27.29 -8.48 31.55
CA SER A 140 27.35 -7.92 30.19
C SER A 140 27.89 -8.92 29.16
N LEU A 141 28.92 -9.71 29.52
CA LEU A 141 29.46 -10.76 28.65
C LEU A 141 28.42 -11.86 28.37
N SER A 142 27.71 -12.32 29.39
CA SER A 142 26.64 -13.33 29.22
C SER A 142 25.53 -12.81 28.31
N LEU A 143 25.15 -11.54 28.46
CA LEU A 143 24.16 -10.89 27.62
C LEU A 143 24.64 -10.76 26.16
N ALA A 144 25.94 -10.48 25.94
CA ALA A 144 26.53 -10.48 24.59
C ALA A 144 26.40 -11.85 23.91
N VAL A 145 26.67 -12.93 24.65
CA VAL A 145 26.58 -14.31 24.12
C VAL A 145 25.13 -14.67 23.81
N VAL A 146 24.19 -14.35 24.71
CA VAL A 146 22.76 -14.58 24.48
C VAL A 146 22.26 -13.78 23.27
N ALA A 147 22.68 -12.51 23.14
CA ALA A 147 22.34 -11.69 21.98
C ALA A 147 22.93 -12.23 20.67
N ALA A 148 24.16 -12.78 20.70
CA ALA A 148 24.78 -13.43 19.55
C ALA A 148 24.03 -14.70 19.11
N ILE A 149 23.64 -15.55 20.05
CA ILE A 149 22.84 -16.76 19.76
C ILE A 149 21.46 -16.37 19.21
N SER A 150 20.81 -15.38 19.82
CA SER A 150 19.52 -14.86 19.35
C SER A 150 19.64 -14.29 17.94
N SER A 151 20.75 -13.63 17.63
CA SER A 151 21.06 -13.12 16.29
C SER A 151 21.22 -14.24 15.26
N LEU A 152 21.80 -15.39 15.64
CA LEU A 152 21.87 -16.56 14.75
C LEU A 152 20.47 -17.11 14.42
N VAL A 153 19.58 -17.20 15.41
CA VAL A 153 18.18 -17.61 15.18
C VAL A 153 17.48 -16.61 14.27
N LEU A 154 17.68 -15.31 14.51
CA LEU A 154 17.11 -14.23 13.71
C LEU A 154 17.60 -14.27 12.25
N LEU A 155 18.85 -14.69 12.01
CA LEU A 155 19.37 -14.90 10.65
C LEU A 155 18.60 -16.00 9.91
N ILE A 156 18.30 -17.12 10.58
CA ILE A 156 17.52 -18.22 9.98
C ILE A 156 16.11 -17.73 9.63
N VAL A 157 15.46 -17.00 10.54
CA VAL A 157 14.14 -16.38 10.31
C VAL A 157 14.18 -15.42 9.13
N TYR A 158 15.23 -14.59 9.04
CA TYR A 158 15.41 -13.64 7.94
C TYR A 158 15.56 -14.33 6.57
N VAL A 159 16.37 -15.39 6.48
CA VAL A 159 16.53 -16.14 5.22
C VAL A 159 15.20 -16.76 4.79
N HIS A 160 14.45 -17.34 5.72
CA HIS A 160 13.13 -17.89 5.42
C HIS A 160 12.14 -16.83 4.94
N HIS A 161 12.13 -15.66 5.59
CA HIS A 161 11.28 -14.54 5.24
C HIS A 161 11.58 -14.00 3.85
N ILE A 162 12.85 -13.76 3.54
CA ILE A 162 13.26 -13.29 2.22
C ILE A 162 12.87 -14.29 1.13
N ALA A 163 13.13 -15.58 1.35
CA ALA A 163 12.76 -16.62 0.39
C ALA A 163 11.26 -16.62 0.08
N ARG A 164 10.40 -16.42 1.08
CA ARG A 164 8.94 -16.31 0.89
C ARG A 164 8.50 -14.99 0.27
N SER A 165 9.18 -13.88 0.56
CA SER A 165 8.82 -12.55 0.06
C SER A 165 8.97 -12.40 -1.46
N ILE A 166 9.76 -13.27 -2.10
CA ILE A 166 10.05 -13.25 -3.55
C ILE A 166 8.96 -14.00 -4.35
N GLN A 167 8.17 -14.86 -3.71
CA GLN A 167 7.10 -15.59 -4.42
C GLN A 167 6.01 -14.61 -4.86
N SER A 168 5.72 -14.58 -6.17
CA SER A 168 4.73 -13.70 -6.80
C SER A 168 3.36 -13.80 -6.14
N ASP A 169 2.93 -15.01 -5.77
CA ASP A 169 1.64 -15.27 -5.11
C ASP A 169 1.49 -14.49 -3.79
N ASN A 170 2.54 -14.44 -2.97
CA ASN A 170 2.50 -13.70 -1.69
C ASN A 170 2.44 -12.19 -1.92
N VAL A 171 3.03 -11.69 -3.01
CA VAL A 171 3.01 -10.28 -3.35
C VAL A 171 1.65 -9.85 -3.88
N ILE A 172 1.08 -10.64 -4.80
CA ILE A 172 -0.25 -10.38 -5.36
C ILE A 172 -1.29 -10.45 -4.25
N SER A 173 -1.21 -11.45 -3.37
CA SER A 173 -2.14 -11.59 -2.23
C SER A 173 -2.05 -10.39 -1.27
N ASP A 174 -0.83 -9.91 -0.94
CA ASP A 174 -0.66 -8.71 -0.11
C ASP A 174 -1.23 -7.46 -0.77
N LEU A 175 -1.00 -7.26 -2.08
CA LEU A 175 -1.58 -6.14 -2.82
C LEU A 175 -3.11 -6.24 -2.91
N GLY A 176 -3.65 -7.44 -3.10
CA GLY A 176 -5.09 -7.70 -3.07
C GLY A 176 -5.70 -7.35 -1.71
N ASN A 177 -5.04 -7.71 -0.61
CA ASN A 177 -5.50 -7.35 0.74
C ASN A 177 -5.45 -5.83 0.97
N ARG A 178 -4.39 -5.15 0.53
CA ARG A 178 -4.30 -3.67 0.59
C ARG A 178 -5.38 -2.99 -0.24
N LEU A 179 -5.69 -3.54 -1.41
CA LEU A 179 -6.78 -3.06 -2.24
C LEU A 179 -8.13 -3.19 -1.50
N LYS A 180 -8.38 -4.33 -0.84
CA LYS A 180 -9.57 -4.50 0.02
C LYS A 180 -9.61 -3.50 1.17
N GLU A 181 -8.49 -3.24 1.84
CA GLU A 181 -8.41 -2.24 2.90
C GLU A 181 -8.66 -0.81 2.37
N ALA A 182 -8.14 -0.47 1.18
CA ALA A 182 -8.39 0.80 0.53
C ALA A 182 -9.88 0.97 0.16
N ILE A 183 -10.50 -0.10 -0.38
CA ILE A 183 -11.94 -0.14 -0.64
C ILE A 183 -12.72 0.06 0.65
N ALA A 184 -12.33 -0.63 1.73
CA ALA A 184 -13.00 -0.56 3.02
C ALA A 184 -13.04 0.88 3.60
N ARG A 185 -12.00 1.67 3.34
CA ARG A 185 -11.90 3.07 3.78
C ARG A 185 -12.61 4.05 2.85
N THR A 186 -12.69 3.75 1.55
CA THR A 186 -13.16 4.68 0.53
C THR A 186 -14.66 4.54 0.29
N PHE A 187 -15.15 3.31 0.21
CA PHE A 187 -16.54 2.99 -0.10
C PHE A 187 -17.27 2.62 1.19
N PRO A 188 -18.28 3.39 1.63
CA PRO A 188 -19.03 3.08 2.82
C PRO A 188 -19.78 1.73 2.70
N GLU A 189 -20.12 1.14 3.84
CA GLU A 189 -21.03 0.00 3.86
C GLU A 189 -22.37 0.40 3.26
N ARG A 190 -22.97 -0.54 2.54
CA ARG A 190 -24.25 -0.30 1.89
C ARG A 190 -25.31 0.04 2.92
N THR A 191 -26.01 1.13 2.66
CA THR A 191 -27.22 1.51 3.36
C THR A 191 -28.38 1.35 2.39
N ASP A 192 -29.51 0.77 2.78
CA ASP A 192 -30.71 0.67 1.91
C ASP A 192 -31.38 2.04 1.60
N ARG A 193 -30.63 3.13 1.78
CA ARG A 193 -31.04 4.46 1.34
C ARG A 193 -30.87 4.52 -0.16
N VAL A 194 -31.97 4.76 -0.86
CA VAL A 194 -31.96 5.21 -2.25
C VAL A 194 -31.03 6.42 -2.32
N GLU A 195 -29.95 6.31 -3.10
CA GLU A 195 -29.06 7.43 -3.41
C GLU A 195 -29.94 8.60 -3.85
N ALA A 196 -30.09 9.60 -2.99
CA ALA A 196 -30.66 10.85 -3.41
C ALA A 196 -29.74 11.37 -4.50
N ALA A 197 -30.26 11.51 -5.72
CA ALA A 197 -29.53 12.10 -6.83
C ALA A 197 -28.81 13.35 -6.29
N ALA A 198 -27.50 13.46 -6.58
CA ALA A 198 -26.74 14.65 -6.22
C ALA A 198 -27.59 15.86 -6.58
N PRO A 199 -27.90 16.76 -5.63
CA PRO A 199 -28.81 17.86 -5.90
C PRO A 199 -28.32 18.53 -7.17
N ALA A 200 -29.20 18.62 -8.19
CA ALA A 200 -28.97 19.55 -9.27
C ALA A 200 -28.70 20.88 -8.57
N VAL A 201 -27.49 21.41 -8.74
CA VAL A 201 -27.23 22.77 -8.31
C VAL A 201 -28.07 23.61 -9.26
N ASP A 202 -29.33 23.84 -8.86
CA ASP A 202 -30.29 24.63 -9.60
C ASP A 202 -29.70 26.05 -9.72
N GLU A 203 -29.24 26.36 -10.93
CA GLU A 203 -28.99 27.71 -11.46
C GLU A 203 -27.87 28.55 -10.80
N PRO A 204 -27.31 29.54 -11.54
CA PRO A 204 -25.92 29.92 -11.39
C PRO A 204 -25.74 30.86 -10.20
N LEU A 205 -24.87 30.48 -9.25
CA LEU A 205 -24.26 31.37 -8.25
C LEU A 205 -23.33 32.44 -8.91
N GLY A 206 -23.67 32.95 -10.09
CA GLY A 206 -22.82 33.81 -10.90
C GLY A 206 -21.67 33.08 -11.60
N ARG A 207 -20.67 33.84 -12.06
CA ARG A 207 -19.48 33.31 -12.73
C ARG A 207 -18.54 32.69 -11.69
N PRO A 208 -18.14 31.41 -11.82
CA PRO A 208 -17.19 30.82 -10.89
C PRO A 208 -15.82 31.48 -11.02
N PHE A 209 -15.14 31.61 -9.89
CA PHE A 209 -13.71 31.86 -9.88
C PHE A 209 -12.95 30.55 -10.03
N ASN A 210 -12.03 30.50 -11.01
CA ASN A 210 -11.16 29.34 -11.21
C ASN A 210 -9.92 29.48 -10.34
N VAL A 211 -9.79 28.62 -9.32
CA VAL A 211 -8.56 28.48 -8.56
C VAL A 211 -7.58 27.68 -9.41
N ARG A 212 -6.46 28.30 -9.76
CA ARG A 212 -5.37 27.65 -10.50
C ARG A 212 -4.40 26.96 -9.56
N ALA A 213 -3.81 25.87 -10.04
CA ALA A 213 -2.65 25.24 -9.43
C ALA A 213 -1.53 26.29 -9.30
N GLY A 214 -0.90 26.34 -8.13
CA GLY A 214 0.26 27.23 -7.91
C GLY A 214 1.59 26.61 -8.33
N LEU A 215 1.61 25.29 -8.52
CA LEU A 215 2.77 24.48 -8.91
C LEU A 215 2.27 23.23 -9.66
N SER A 216 3.14 22.60 -10.45
CA SER A 216 2.89 21.29 -11.04
C SER A 216 3.29 20.16 -10.07
N GLY A 217 2.56 19.04 -10.08
CA GLY A 217 2.83 17.91 -9.20
C GLY A 217 1.64 16.96 -9.01
N TYR A 218 1.83 15.85 -8.31
CA TYR A 218 0.75 14.93 -7.94
C TYR A 218 -0.01 15.43 -6.72
N ILE A 219 -1.35 15.32 -6.76
CA ILE A 219 -2.18 15.54 -5.58
C ILE A 219 -2.05 14.34 -4.66
N GLN A 220 -1.41 14.53 -3.52
CA GLN A 220 -1.18 13.47 -2.54
C GLN A 220 -2.29 13.36 -1.51
N THR A 221 -2.91 14.48 -1.11
CA THR A 221 -4.03 14.52 -0.15
C THR A 221 -4.91 15.74 -0.40
N ILE A 222 -6.21 15.60 -0.18
CA ILE A 222 -7.20 16.68 -0.19
C ILE A 222 -7.83 16.76 1.21
N ASP A 223 -7.62 17.88 1.91
CA ASP A 223 -8.26 18.17 3.21
C ASP A 223 -9.72 18.57 2.99
N VAL A 224 -10.59 17.56 2.84
CA VAL A 224 -12.02 17.74 2.54
C VAL A 224 -12.74 18.49 3.66
N ASP A 225 -12.44 18.16 4.92
CA ASP A 225 -13.04 18.82 6.08
C ASP A 225 -12.65 20.31 6.12
N GLY A 226 -11.36 20.62 5.89
CA GLY A 226 -10.90 22.00 5.77
C GLY A 226 -11.55 22.77 4.62
N LEU A 227 -11.86 22.11 3.49
CA LEU A 227 -12.62 22.72 2.39
C LEU A 227 -14.08 22.99 2.77
N VAL A 228 -14.73 22.08 3.51
CA VAL A 228 -16.11 22.26 4.01
C VAL A 228 -16.17 23.40 5.02
N GLU A 229 -15.23 23.47 5.96
CA GLU A 229 -15.12 24.58 6.93
C GLU A 229 -14.92 25.92 6.20
N LEU A 230 -13.97 25.99 5.26
CA LEU A 230 -13.73 27.17 4.43
C LEU A 230 -15.00 27.63 3.69
N ALA A 231 -15.71 26.67 3.09
CA ALA A 231 -16.93 26.96 2.34
C ALA A 231 -18.09 27.38 3.24
N ALA A 232 -18.22 26.80 4.44
CA ALA A 232 -19.25 27.16 5.41
C ALA A 232 -19.04 28.58 5.98
N GLU A 233 -17.80 28.90 6.41
CA GLU A 233 -17.44 30.21 6.97
C GLU A 233 -17.72 31.37 6.01
N ASN A 234 -17.49 31.14 4.71
CA ASN A 234 -17.53 32.20 3.70
C ASN A 234 -18.76 32.09 2.78
N ASN A 235 -19.69 31.19 3.11
CA ASN A 235 -20.87 30.87 2.31
C ASN A 235 -20.56 30.62 0.82
N LEU A 236 -19.59 29.73 0.57
CA LEU A 236 -19.13 29.35 -0.76
C LEU A 236 -19.64 27.96 -1.15
N LEU A 237 -19.57 27.69 -2.44
CA LEU A 237 -19.64 26.36 -3.03
C LEU A 237 -18.32 26.09 -3.76
N ILE A 238 -17.68 24.95 -3.51
CA ILE A 238 -16.39 24.59 -4.11
C ILE A 238 -16.56 23.31 -4.94
N GLU A 239 -16.41 23.39 -6.26
CA GLU A 239 -16.31 22.21 -7.14
C GLU A 239 -14.83 21.92 -7.37
N MET A 240 -14.37 20.80 -6.83
CA MET A 240 -13.05 20.27 -7.12
C MET A 240 -13.02 19.80 -8.57
N ARG A 241 -12.00 20.25 -9.31
CA ARG A 241 -11.75 19.84 -10.71
C ARG A 241 -10.56 18.90 -10.81
N CYS A 242 -10.11 18.41 -9.65
CA CYS A 242 -9.00 17.52 -9.51
C CYS A 242 -9.30 16.51 -8.41
N ARG A 243 -8.62 15.37 -8.50
CA ARG A 243 -8.75 14.26 -7.59
C ARG A 243 -7.39 13.76 -7.15
N GLN A 244 -7.37 13.10 -6.00
CA GLN A 244 -6.18 12.48 -5.46
C GLN A 244 -5.52 11.55 -6.49
N GLY A 245 -4.19 11.53 -6.48
CA GLY A 245 -3.39 10.78 -7.45
C GLY A 245 -3.20 11.48 -8.80
N LYS A 246 -4.02 12.45 -9.22
CA LYS A 246 -3.80 13.10 -10.52
C LYS A 246 -2.58 14.03 -10.49
N TYR A 247 -1.85 14.05 -11.61
CA TYR A 247 -0.80 15.03 -11.85
C TYR A 247 -1.44 16.32 -12.37
N LEU A 248 -1.16 17.43 -11.67
CA LEU A 248 -1.56 18.77 -12.08
C LEU A 248 -0.42 19.44 -12.84
N ILE A 249 -0.78 20.09 -13.94
CA ILE A 249 0.12 20.93 -14.72
C ILE A 249 -0.32 22.38 -14.52
N GLU A 250 0.60 23.26 -14.15
CA GLU A 250 0.34 24.70 -14.09
C GLU A 250 0.14 25.27 -15.51
N PRO A 251 -0.86 26.13 -15.78
CA PRO A 251 -1.76 26.84 -14.85
C PRO A 251 -3.15 26.19 -14.67
N GLY A 252 -3.24 24.85 -14.70
CA GLY A 252 -4.49 24.10 -14.65
C GLY A 252 -5.40 24.46 -13.47
N THR A 253 -6.71 24.43 -13.71
CA THR A 253 -7.73 24.74 -12.69
C THR A 253 -7.89 23.56 -11.73
N ILE A 254 -7.71 23.80 -10.42
CA ILE A 254 -7.87 22.80 -9.36
C ILE A 254 -9.27 22.82 -8.75
N ALA A 255 -9.92 23.98 -8.72
CA ALA A 255 -11.27 24.13 -8.20
C ALA A 255 -12.00 25.29 -8.86
N ARG A 256 -13.33 25.19 -8.90
CA ARG A 256 -14.22 26.30 -9.18
C ARG A 256 -14.92 26.70 -7.90
N VAL A 257 -14.90 27.99 -7.59
CA VAL A 257 -15.50 28.53 -6.37
C VAL A 257 -16.63 29.46 -6.77
N TRP A 258 -17.81 29.24 -6.21
CA TRP A 258 -18.95 30.14 -6.30
C TRP A 258 -19.25 30.73 -4.92
N GLY A 259 -19.78 31.95 -4.89
CA GLY A 259 -20.01 32.72 -3.67
C GLY A 259 -20.59 34.09 -3.94
N ARG A 260 -20.64 34.97 -2.93
CA ARG A 260 -21.12 36.35 -3.08
C ARG A 260 -20.20 37.21 -3.96
N GLU A 261 -20.76 38.32 -4.44
CA GLU A 261 -20.39 39.14 -5.62
C GLU A 261 -18.90 39.54 -5.80
N THR A 262 -18.06 39.52 -4.76
CA THR A 262 -16.64 39.90 -4.83
C THR A 262 -15.72 38.76 -4.39
N PHE A 263 -14.89 38.29 -5.32
CA PHE A 263 -13.90 37.25 -5.06
C PHE A 263 -12.64 37.83 -4.42
N GLU A 264 -12.22 37.28 -3.27
CA GLU A 264 -10.96 37.62 -2.63
C GLU A 264 -9.85 36.65 -3.07
N ALA A 265 -8.71 37.17 -3.55
CA ALA A 265 -7.55 36.36 -3.94
C ALA A 265 -7.10 35.39 -2.83
N ALA A 266 -7.30 35.77 -1.57
CA ALA A 266 -7.02 34.97 -0.39
C ALA A 266 -7.74 33.61 -0.36
N TRP A 267 -8.94 33.49 -0.96
CA TRP A 267 -9.64 32.20 -1.02
C TRP A 267 -8.91 31.19 -1.90
N GLY A 268 -8.28 31.66 -3.00
CA GLY A 268 -7.45 30.80 -3.84
C GLY A 268 -6.27 30.20 -3.07
N ASP A 269 -5.63 30.99 -2.21
CA ASP A 269 -4.54 30.51 -1.34
C ASP A 269 -5.04 29.54 -0.27
N ARG A 270 -6.20 29.81 0.34
CA ARG A 270 -6.81 28.89 1.33
C ARG A 270 -7.20 27.54 0.70
N VAL A 271 -7.81 27.55 -0.49
CA VAL A 271 -8.12 26.31 -1.23
C VAL A 271 -6.83 25.54 -1.57
N ARG A 272 -5.78 26.25 -2.02
CA ARG A 272 -4.47 25.62 -2.27
C ARG A 272 -3.86 25.03 -1.00
N ALA A 273 -4.03 25.67 0.15
CA ALA A 273 -3.51 25.19 1.43
C ALA A 273 -4.17 23.89 1.91
N CYS A 274 -5.40 23.60 1.46
CA CYS A 274 -6.11 22.33 1.67
C CYS A 274 -5.59 21.19 0.78
N LEU A 275 -4.72 21.47 -0.18
CA LEU A 275 -4.11 20.46 -1.04
C LEU A 275 -2.67 20.20 -0.62
N ILE A 276 -2.31 18.92 -0.51
CA ILE A 276 -0.92 18.50 -0.40
C ILE A 276 -0.49 17.98 -1.76
N MET A 277 0.53 18.61 -2.34
CA MET A 277 1.12 18.20 -3.61
C MET A 277 2.55 17.69 -3.40
N GLY A 278 2.99 16.78 -4.26
CA GLY A 278 4.38 16.32 -4.27
C GLY A 278 4.80 15.68 -5.59
N ASP A 279 6.05 15.27 -5.69
CA ASP A 279 6.66 14.77 -6.93
C ASP A 279 6.24 13.34 -7.29
N LYS A 280 5.60 12.63 -6.36
CA LYS A 280 5.16 11.24 -6.52
C LYS A 280 3.72 11.07 -6.03
N ARG A 281 2.99 10.11 -6.60
CA ARG A 281 1.73 9.63 -6.01
C ARG A 281 1.99 8.92 -4.68
N THR A 282 0.96 8.84 -3.85
CA THR A 282 0.99 8.18 -2.54
C THR A 282 -0.15 7.17 -2.44
N ASP A 283 0.16 5.97 -1.93
CA ASP A 283 -0.78 4.84 -1.88
C ASP A 283 -1.90 4.99 -0.84
N LEU A 284 -1.75 5.85 0.17
CA LEU A 284 -2.58 5.79 1.39
C LEU A 284 -4.08 6.02 1.16
N GLU A 285 -4.46 6.76 0.13
CA GLU A 285 -5.87 7.08 -0.15
C GLU A 285 -6.19 7.13 -1.67
N ASP A 286 -5.25 6.82 -2.56
CA ASP A 286 -5.49 6.73 -4.01
C ASP A 286 -5.96 5.31 -4.39
N ILE A 287 -7.27 5.11 -4.42
CA ILE A 287 -7.88 3.83 -4.82
C ILE A 287 -7.46 3.40 -6.24
N GLU A 288 -7.32 4.35 -7.17
CA GLU A 288 -6.90 4.02 -8.55
C GLU A 288 -5.48 3.47 -8.54
N LEU A 289 -4.60 4.02 -7.70
CA LEU A 289 -3.25 3.50 -7.55
C LEU A 289 -3.23 2.10 -6.93
N ALA A 290 -4.12 1.80 -5.97
CA ALA A 290 -4.25 0.46 -5.41
C ALA A 290 -4.63 -0.58 -6.48
N PHE A 291 -5.61 -0.27 -7.35
CA PHE A 291 -5.95 -1.11 -8.51
C PHE A 291 -4.76 -1.24 -9.48
N ARG A 292 -4.12 -0.12 -9.83
CA ARG A 292 -2.97 -0.10 -10.75
C ARG A 292 -1.78 -0.89 -10.25
N ASN A 293 -1.53 -0.90 -8.94
CA ASN A 293 -0.42 -1.67 -8.37
C ASN A 293 -0.63 -3.18 -8.56
N VAL A 294 -1.88 -3.67 -8.48
CA VAL A 294 -2.21 -5.08 -8.79
C VAL A 294 -2.08 -5.34 -10.30
N ALA A 295 -2.65 -4.47 -11.14
CA ALA A 295 -2.60 -4.61 -12.60
C ALA A 295 -1.15 -4.55 -13.15
N GLU A 296 -0.29 -3.69 -12.60
CA GLU A 296 1.11 -3.53 -13.05
C GLU A 296 1.91 -4.83 -12.91
N ILE A 297 1.68 -5.62 -11.84
CA ILE A 297 2.36 -6.92 -11.70
C ILE A 297 1.92 -7.88 -12.81
N ALA A 298 0.63 -7.91 -13.12
CA ALA A 298 0.08 -8.73 -14.19
C ALA A 298 0.63 -8.32 -15.56
N GLU A 299 0.66 -7.01 -15.85
CA GLU A 299 1.21 -6.46 -17.09
C GLU A 299 2.69 -6.82 -17.27
N ARG A 300 3.49 -6.75 -16.19
CA ARG A 300 4.91 -7.15 -16.23
C ARG A 300 5.07 -8.65 -16.47
N ALA A 301 4.26 -9.47 -15.81
CA ALA A 301 4.30 -10.92 -15.99
C ALA A 301 3.94 -11.35 -17.43
N LEU A 302 3.02 -10.63 -18.08
CA LEU A 302 2.67 -10.80 -19.50
C LEU A 302 3.72 -10.29 -20.48
N SER A 303 4.73 -9.55 -20.01
CA SER A 303 5.76 -9.03 -20.92
C SER A 303 6.53 -10.19 -21.59
N PRO A 304 6.98 -10.02 -22.87
CA PRO A 304 7.66 -11.09 -23.61
C PRO A 304 8.92 -11.64 -22.93
N GLY A 305 9.54 -10.87 -22.02
CA GLY A 305 10.73 -11.28 -21.28
C GLY A 305 10.46 -12.18 -20.06
N ILE A 306 9.23 -12.18 -19.52
CA ILE A 306 8.83 -13.03 -18.39
C ILE A 306 7.89 -14.13 -18.88
N ASN A 307 6.82 -13.75 -19.59
CA ASN A 307 5.84 -14.66 -20.19
C ASN A 307 5.21 -15.65 -19.19
N ASP A 308 4.86 -15.15 -18.00
CA ASP A 308 4.15 -15.90 -16.95
C ASP A 308 2.66 -15.58 -16.99
N PHE A 309 1.82 -16.59 -17.25
CA PHE A 309 0.38 -16.43 -17.37
C PHE A 309 -0.39 -16.69 -16.07
N TYR A 310 0.20 -17.36 -15.08
CA TYR A 310 -0.48 -17.64 -13.81
C TYR A 310 -0.54 -16.41 -12.91
N THR A 311 0.53 -15.61 -12.87
CA THR A 311 0.57 -14.34 -12.14
C THR A 311 -0.56 -13.38 -12.60
N PRO A 312 -0.78 -13.14 -13.90
CA PRO A 312 -1.91 -12.36 -14.40
C PRO A 312 -3.28 -12.93 -14.03
N MET A 313 -3.47 -14.24 -14.08
CA MET A 313 -4.73 -14.89 -13.67
C MET A 313 -5.03 -14.62 -12.19
N ALA A 314 -4.05 -14.81 -11.32
CA ALA A 314 -4.18 -14.51 -9.89
C ALA A 314 -4.49 -13.01 -9.65
N ALA A 315 -3.82 -12.10 -10.37
CA ALA A 315 -4.10 -10.67 -10.27
C ALA A 315 -5.53 -10.33 -10.75
N LEU A 316 -6.01 -10.96 -11.83
CA LEU A 316 -7.39 -10.81 -12.30
C LEU A 316 -8.41 -11.25 -11.25
N ASP A 317 -8.12 -12.31 -10.48
CA ASP A 317 -9.00 -12.77 -9.40
C ASP A 317 -9.12 -11.72 -8.30
N HIS A 318 -8.00 -11.16 -7.86
CA HIS A 318 -7.99 -10.10 -6.85
C HIS A 318 -8.67 -8.82 -7.35
N LEU A 319 -8.50 -8.47 -8.63
CA LEU A 319 -9.18 -7.32 -9.24
C LEU A 319 -10.69 -7.54 -9.34
N ALA A 320 -11.13 -8.73 -9.75
CA ALA A 320 -12.55 -9.08 -9.84
C ALA A 320 -13.22 -9.13 -8.45
N ASP A 321 -12.55 -9.74 -7.47
CA ASP A 321 -13.02 -9.76 -6.08
C ASP A 321 -13.15 -8.34 -5.49
N ALA A 322 -12.17 -7.47 -5.76
CA ALA A 322 -12.22 -6.07 -5.37
C ALA A 322 -13.39 -5.31 -6.03
N VAL A 323 -13.61 -5.50 -7.34
CA VAL A 323 -14.76 -4.89 -8.04
C VAL A 323 -16.08 -5.43 -7.49
N SER A 324 -16.20 -6.75 -7.26
CA SER A 324 -17.38 -7.36 -6.65
C SER A 324 -17.69 -6.76 -5.27
N THR A 325 -16.65 -6.52 -4.47
CA THR A 325 -16.79 -5.84 -3.17
C THR A 325 -17.32 -4.41 -3.32
N ILE A 326 -16.90 -3.68 -4.35
CA ILE A 326 -17.43 -2.33 -4.65
C ILE A 326 -18.89 -2.40 -5.11
N MET A 327 -19.27 -3.43 -5.87
CA MET A 327 -20.64 -3.62 -6.34
C MET A 327 -21.66 -3.88 -5.21
N ASP A 328 -21.19 -4.27 -4.02
CA ASP A 328 -22.00 -4.45 -2.81
C ASP A 328 -21.87 -3.29 -1.81
N ARG A 329 -21.27 -2.16 -2.22
CA ARG A 329 -21.09 -0.96 -1.40
C ARG A 329 -21.72 0.25 -2.07
N ASP A 330 -22.01 1.27 -1.27
CA ASP A 330 -22.48 2.55 -1.80
C ASP A 330 -21.31 3.34 -2.38
N MET A 331 -21.57 4.09 -3.45
CA MET A 331 -20.56 5.00 -3.99
C MET A 331 -20.31 6.13 -2.99
N PRO A 332 -19.06 6.62 -2.85
CA PRO A 332 -18.79 7.68 -1.90
C PRO A 332 -19.49 8.97 -2.34
N GLU A 333 -20.10 9.68 -1.40
CA GLU A 333 -20.85 10.90 -1.71
C GLU A 333 -19.96 11.94 -2.38
N ARG A 334 -20.36 12.36 -3.59
CA ARG A 334 -19.70 13.44 -4.33
C ARG A 334 -19.92 14.80 -3.69
N VAL A 335 -20.99 14.97 -2.92
CA VAL A 335 -21.38 16.27 -2.34
C VAL A 335 -21.19 16.23 -0.83
N ARG A 336 -20.24 17.01 -0.32
CA ARG A 336 -20.05 17.21 1.12
C ARG A 336 -20.86 18.39 1.61
N ARG A 337 -21.53 18.19 2.73
CA ARG A 337 -22.44 19.15 3.35
C ARG A 337 -21.84 19.66 4.66
N ASP A 338 -22.19 20.87 5.05
CA ASP A 338 -21.85 21.40 6.37
C ASP A 338 -22.79 20.86 7.47
N GLY A 339 -22.56 21.28 8.72
CA GLY A 339 -23.39 20.89 9.87
C GLY A 339 -24.86 21.33 9.79
N THR A 340 -25.23 22.18 8.83
CA THR A 340 -26.62 22.61 8.56
C THR A 340 -27.28 21.81 7.43
N GLY A 341 -26.53 20.93 6.76
CA GLY A 341 -26.99 20.10 5.64
C GLY A 341 -26.88 20.79 4.27
N LEU A 342 -26.31 22.00 4.18
CA LEU A 342 -26.11 22.70 2.92
C LEU A 342 -24.91 22.14 2.15
N PRO A 343 -25.01 21.94 0.81
CA PRO A 343 -23.88 21.48 0.01
C PRO A 343 -22.78 22.53 -0.04
N ARG A 344 -21.54 22.13 0.25
CA ARG A 344 -20.36 23.01 0.33
C ARG A 344 -19.26 22.63 -0.63
N VAL A 345 -18.99 21.33 -0.79
CA VAL A 345 -17.90 20.85 -1.64
C VAL A 345 -18.40 19.76 -2.56
N LEU A 346 -18.17 19.90 -3.87
CA LEU A 346 -18.38 18.87 -4.88
C LEU A 346 -17.02 18.25 -5.20
N LEU A 347 -16.87 16.94 -4.94
CA LEU A 347 -15.66 16.17 -5.16
C LEU A 347 -15.68 15.51 -6.54
N ASP A 348 -14.52 15.51 -7.21
CA ASP A 348 -14.27 14.70 -8.39
C ASP A 348 -13.88 13.28 -7.98
N LEU A 349 -14.86 12.38 -7.89
CA LEU A 349 -14.66 10.97 -7.57
C LEU A 349 -14.79 10.09 -8.83
N PRO A 350 -14.07 8.96 -8.92
CA PRO A 350 -14.27 8.01 -10.02
C PRO A 350 -15.67 7.40 -9.97
N ASP A 351 -16.27 7.20 -11.14
CA ASP A 351 -17.48 6.39 -11.26
C ASP A 351 -17.13 4.90 -11.41
N PHE A 352 -18.15 4.03 -11.33
CA PHE A 352 -17.95 2.58 -11.45
C PHE A 352 -17.28 2.18 -12.77
N LYS A 353 -17.61 2.86 -13.88
CA LYS A 353 -16.99 2.59 -15.18
C LYS A 353 -15.49 2.90 -15.15
N GLN A 354 -15.09 4.03 -14.55
CA GLN A 354 -13.70 4.41 -14.39
C GLN A 354 -12.94 3.42 -13.51
N ILE A 355 -13.58 2.88 -12.47
CA ILE A 355 -12.98 1.82 -11.64
C ILE A 355 -12.74 0.56 -12.48
N MET A 356 -13.75 0.12 -13.26
CA MET A 356 -13.60 -0.99 -14.20
C MET A 356 -12.47 -0.75 -15.22
N ASP A 357 -12.35 0.48 -15.72
CA ASP A 357 -11.28 0.87 -16.64
C ASP A 357 -9.90 0.80 -16.01
N VAL A 358 -9.75 1.26 -14.77
CA VAL A 358 -8.48 1.15 -14.06
C VAL A 358 -8.13 -0.30 -13.72
N ALA A 359 -9.13 -1.13 -13.42
CA ALA A 359 -8.93 -2.53 -13.05
C ALA A 359 -8.55 -3.42 -14.25
N PHE A 360 -9.25 -3.31 -15.38
CA PHE A 360 -9.17 -4.31 -16.45
C PHE A 360 -8.59 -3.80 -17.77
N HIS A 361 -8.60 -2.49 -18.04
CA HIS A 361 -8.31 -2.00 -19.39
C HIS A 361 -6.88 -2.26 -19.84
N ASP A 362 -5.91 -1.83 -19.01
CA ASP A 362 -4.49 -1.91 -19.34
C ASP A 362 -4.05 -3.39 -19.40
N LEU A 363 -4.55 -4.20 -18.47
CA LEU A 363 -4.31 -5.65 -18.46
C LEU A 363 -4.91 -6.37 -19.68
N TRP A 364 -6.14 -6.01 -20.08
CA TRP A 364 -6.75 -6.53 -21.31
C TRP A 364 -5.89 -6.21 -22.54
N GLN A 365 -5.33 -4.99 -22.64
CA GLN A 365 -4.50 -4.62 -23.78
C GLN A 365 -3.25 -5.50 -23.91
N CYS A 366 -2.65 -5.89 -22.78
CA CYS A 366 -1.51 -6.79 -22.71
C CYS A 366 -1.87 -8.26 -22.95
N ALA A 367 -3.10 -8.67 -22.63
CA ALA A 367 -3.56 -10.07 -22.72
C ALA A 367 -4.36 -10.41 -23.99
N LYS A 368 -4.66 -9.42 -24.86
CA LYS A 368 -5.65 -9.54 -25.94
C LYS A 368 -5.40 -10.66 -26.97
N ASP A 369 -4.18 -11.17 -27.07
CA ASP A 369 -3.76 -12.24 -27.97
C ASP A 369 -3.43 -13.56 -27.24
N ASN A 370 -3.68 -13.61 -25.93
CA ASN A 370 -3.44 -14.80 -25.11
C ASN A 370 -4.77 -15.49 -24.76
N ALA A 371 -5.04 -16.63 -25.40
CA ALA A 371 -6.27 -17.38 -25.20
C ALA A 371 -6.50 -17.81 -23.72
N ALA A 372 -5.45 -18.24 -23.02
CA ALA A 372 -5.57 -18.70 -21.64
C ALA A 372 -5.98 -17.57 -20.68
N VAL A 373 -5.38 -16.38 -20.83
CA VAL A 373 -5.73 -15.23 -20.00
C VAL A 373 -7.11 -14.69 -20.38
N LEU A 374 -7.47 -14.67 -21.67
CA LEU A 374 -8.82 -14.29 -22.10
C LEU A 374 -9.90 -15.22 -21.52
N HIS A 375 -9.66 -16.54 -21.48
CA HIS A 375 -10.55 -17.49 -20.79
C HIS A 375 -10.81 -17.06 -19.34
N HIS A 376 -9.73 -16.76 -18.61
CA HIS A 376 -9.81 -16.34 -17.21
C HIS A 376 -10.53 -15.00 -17.04
N MET A 377 -10.30 -14.04 -17.95
CA MET A 377 -11.02 -12.76 -17.94
C MET A 377 -12.54 -12.95 -18.16
N ILE A 378 -12.94 -13.90 -19.00
CA ILE A 378 -14.36 -14.21 -19.23
C ILE A 378 -14.98 -14.83 -17.98
N ASP A 379 -14.30 -15.75 -17.29
CA ASP A 379 -14.78 -16.32 -16.03
C ASP A 379 -14.96 -15.24 -14.95
N ASN A 380 -14.02 -14.30 -14.86
CA ASN A 380 -14.09 -13.21 -13.89
C ASN A 380 -15.23 -12.24 -14.22
N LEU A 381 -15.43 -11.89 -15.50
CA LEU A 381 -16.59 -11.09 -15.91
C LEU A 381 -17.91 -11.83 -15.70
N THR A 382 -17.94 -13.16 -15.84
CA THR A 382 -19.13 -13.99 -15.59
C THR A 382 -19.48 -13.99 -14.11
N SER A 383 -18.47 -14.10 -13.25
CA SER A 383 -18.64 -14.00 -11.80
C SER A 383 -19.15 -12.60 -11.40
N LEU A 384 -18.56 -11.54 -11.97
CA LEU A 384 -19.04 -10.17 -11.78
C LEU A 384 -20.47 -9.97 -12.30
N ALA A 385 -20.83 -10.59 -13.43
CA ALA A 385 -22.20 -10.55 -13.96
C ALA A 385 -23.20 -11.12 -12.95
N GLY A 386 -22.88 -12.23 -12.29
CA GLY A 386 -23.70 -12.80 -11.22
C GLY A 386 -23.86 -11.89 -10.00
N CYS A 387 -22.88 -11.01 -9.75
CA CYS A 387 -22.92 -10.03 -8.66
C CYS A 387 -23.58 -8.69 -9.05
N ALA A 388 -23.96 -8.48 -10.31
CA ALA A 388 -24.56 -7.23 -10.77
C ALA A 388 -25.91 -6.92 -10.08
N ARG A 389 -26.17 -5.62 -9.89
CA ARG A 389 -27.29 -5.10 -9.07
C ARG A 389 -27.96 -3.83 -9.61
N ASN A 390 -27.39 -3.22 -10.65
CA ASN A 390 -27.92 -2.01 -11.26
C ASN A 390 -27.47 -1.94 -12.72
N GLU A 391 -28.16 -1.10 -13.50
CA GLU A 391 -27.86 -0.92 -14.93
C GLU A 391 -26.44 -0.37 -15.16
N THR A 392 -25.85 0.36 -14.21
CA THR A 392 -24.46 0.83 -14.29
C THR A 392 -23.46 -0.33 -14.27
N HIS A 393 -23.68 -1.32 -13.38
CA HIS A 393 -22.86 -2.53 -13.32
C HIS A 393 -22.99 -3.33 -14.61
N PHE A 394 -24.23 -3.60 -15.06
CA PHE A 394 -24.46 -4.32 -16.30
C PHE A 394 -23.86 -3.62 -17.52
N ALA A 395 -23.98 -2.29 -17.62
CA ALA A 395 -23.43 -1.53 -18.73
C ALA A 395 -21.90 -1.63 -18.80
N ALA A 396 -21.20 -1.53 -17.66
CA ALA A 396 -19.75 -1.65 -17.60
C ALA A 396 -19.29 -3.08 -17.95
N ILE A 397 -19.94 -4.11 -17.41
CA ILE A 397 -19.62 -5.52 -17.70
C ILE A 397 -19.83 -5.83 -19.19
N ARG A 398 -20.93 -5.37 -19.80
CA ARG A 398 -21.18 -5.53 -21.25
C ARG A 398 -20.13 -4.83 -22.10
N ALA A 399 -19.66 -3.65 -21.70
CA ALA A 399 -18.62 -2.94 -22.43
C ALA A 399 -17.32 -3.77 -22.50
N TYR A 400 -16.93 -4.40 -21.39
CA TYR A 400 -15.77 -5.30 -21.33
C TYR A 400 -15.98 -6.62 -22.09
N ALA A 401 -17.16 -7.24 -21.96
CA ALA A 401 -17.51 -8.42 -22.76
C ALA A 401 -17.40 -8.13 -24.27
N GLY A 402 -17.81 -6.93 -24.72
CA GLY A 402 -17.65 -6.47 -26.09
C GLY A 402 -16.19 -6.30 -26.52
N LEU A 403 -15.30 -5.88 -25.61
CA LEU A 403 -13.86 -5.82 -25.86
C LEU A 403 -13.27 -7.23 -26.04
N LEU A 404 -13.63 -8.18 -25.17
CA LEU A 404 -13.16 -9.56 -25.26
C LEU A 404 -13.59 -10.24 -26.56
N ARG A 405 -14.85 -10.07 -26.99
CA ARG A 405 -15.32 -10.58 -28.29
C ARG A 405 -14.48 -10.07 -29.45
N ARG A 406 -14.24 -8.76 -29.50
CA ARG A 406 -13.40 -8.15 -30.53
C ARG A 406 -11.97 -8.69 -30.50
N SER A 407 -11.45 -9.01 -29.32
CA SER A 407 -10.12 -9.60 -29.19
C SER A 407 -10.07 -11.03 -29.71
N ILE A 408 -11.06 -11.87 -29.34
CA ILE A 408 -11.18 -13.25 -29.82
C ILE A 408 -11.18 -13.28 -31.35
N ASP A 409 -12.01 -12.45 -31.98
CA ASP A 409 -12.15 -12.44 -33.44
C ASP A 409 -10.92 -11.88 -34.17
N ARG A 410 -10.15 -10.98 -33.53
CA ARG A 410 -9.07 -10.24 -34.19
C ARG A 410 -7.68 -10.83 -33.96
N TYR A 411 -7.43 -11.41 -32.80
CA TYR A 411 -6.08 -11.77 -32.37
C TYR A 411 -5.86 -13.27 -32.18
N ILE A 412 -6.89 -14.05 -31.87
CA ILE A 412 -6.75 -15.49 -31.67
C ILE A 412 -6.81 -16.21 -33.02
N GLN A 413 -5.74 -16.91 -33.36
CA GLN A 413 -5.60 -17.56 -34.67
C GLN A 413 -5.99 -19.03 -34.67
N GLU A 414 -5.78 -19.73 -33.55
CA GLU A 414 -6.04 -21.16 -33.44
C GLU A 414 -7.56 -21.43 -33.37
N PRO A 415 -8.16 -22.15 -34.35
CA PRO A 415 -9.61 -22.35 -34.40
C PRO A 415 -10.18 -23.04 -33.16
N PHE A 416 -9.42 -23.94 -32.55
CA PHE A 416 -9.83 -24.63 -31.32
C PHE A 416 -10.03 -23.65 -30.16
N ASP A 417 -9.09 -22.71 -29.98
CA ASP A 417 -9.16 -21.71 -28.91
C ASP A 417 -10.30 -20.71 -29.15
N VAL A 418 -10.51 -20.30 -30.41
CA VAL A 418 -11.64 -19.43 -30.80
C VAL A 418 -12.98 -20.06 -30.43
N GLU A 419 -13.18 -21.34 -30.77
CA GLU A 419 -14.42 -22.05 -30.48
C GLU A 419 -14.66 -22.15 -28.97
N ARG A 420 -13.63 -22.50 -28.21
CA ARG A 420 -13.73 -22.60 -26.75
C ARG A 420 -14.06 -21.26 -26.09
N LEU A 421 -13.42 -20.17 -26.51
CA LEU A 421 -13.69 -18.82 -26.00
C LEU A 421 -15.11 -18.36 -26.36
N ARG A 422 -15.61 -18.69 -27.55
CA ARG A 422 -16.98 -18.37 -27.96
C ARG A 422 -18.03 -19.12 -27.16
N LEU A 423 -17.82 -20.40 -26.89
CA LEU A 423 -18.70 -21.18 -26.01
C LEU A 423 -18.78 -20.58 -24.61
N GLN A 424 -17.64 -20.16 -24.05
CA GLN A 424 -17.61 -19.52 -22.75
C GLN A 424 -18.31 -18.14 -22.75
N MET A 425 -18.13 -17.35 -23.80
CA MET A 425 -18.85 -16.09 -24.00
C MET A 425 -20.38 -16.29 -24.10
N ALA A 426 -20.83 -17.41 -24.66
CA ALA A 426 -22.26 -17.74 -24.71
C ALA A 426 -22.79 -18.04 -23.28
N GLY A 427 -22.05 -18.81 -22.48
CA GLY A 427 -22.39 -19.03 -21.07
C GLY A 427 -22.42 -17.74 -20.25
N PHE A 428 -21.48 -16.81 -20.52
CA PHE A 428 -21.51 -15.47 -19.93
C PHE A 428 -22.81 -14.71 -20.26
N ASP A 429 -23.29 -14.78 -21.52
CA ASP A 429 -24.51 -14.08 -21.92
C ASP A 429 -25.75 -14.63 -21.20
N GLU A 430 -25.81 -15.94 -20.99
CA GLU A 430 -26.89 -16.59 -20.24
C GLU A 430 -26.94 -16.09 -18.79
N VAL A 431 -25.79 -16.10 -18.09
CA VAL A 431 -25.68 -15.59 -16.70
C VAL A 431 -26.08 -14.13 -16.63
N LEU A 432 -25.61 -13.30 -17.57
CA LEU A 432 -25.93 -11.88 -17.60
C LEU A 432 -27.43 -11.63 -17.86
N ALA A 433 -28.05 -12.42 -18.74
CA ALA A 433 -29.46 -12.30 -19.06
C ALA A 433 -30.35 -12.75 -17.89
N ASP A 434 -30.02 -13.86 -17.24
CA ASP A 434 -30.78 -14.38 -16.09
C ASP A 434 -30.67 -13.44 -14.89
N ARG A 435 -29.46 -12.96 -14.56
CA ARG A 435 -29.29 -12.01 -13.47
C ARG A 435 -30.08 -10.71 -13.67
N ARG A 436 -30.18 -10.24 -14.92
CA ARG A 436 -30.97 -9.04 -15.25
C ARG A 436 -32.46 -9.26 -15.04
N LYS A 437 -32.98 -10.45 -15.36
CA LYS A 437 -34.39 -10.79 -15.11
C LYS A 437 -34.71 -10.72 -13.62
N ASP A 438 -33.85 -11.30 -12.79
CA ASP A 438 -34.01 -11.31 -11.32
C ASP A 438 -34.06 -9.91 -10.73
N GLU A 439 -33.30 -8.96 -11.27
CA GLU A 439 -33.31 -7.57 -10.82
C GLU A 439 -34.54 -6.78 -11.30
N THR A 440 -35.06 -7.11 -12.49
CA THR A 440 -36.27 -6.47 -13.02
C THR A 440 -37.58 -6.99 -12.42
N LEU A 441 -37.54 -8.13 -11.73
CA LEU A 441 -38.70 -8.67 -11.01
C LEU A 441 -38.89 -7.87 -9.71
N PRO A 442 -40.05 -7.20 -9.51
CA PRO A 442 -40.32 -6.52 -8.25
C PRO A 442 -40.31 -7.54 -7.10
N ALA A 443 -39.75 -7.14 -5.95
CA ALA A 443 -39.59 -8.00 -4.77
C ALA A 443 -40.91 -8.67 -4.28
N ASP A 444 -42.07 -8.13 -4.68
CA ASP A 444 -43.40 -8.67 -4.36
C ASP A 444 -43.78 -9.92 -5.18
N ALA A 445 -43.07 -10.22 -6.28
CA ALA A 445 -43.37 -11.36 -7.15
C ALA A 445 -42.72 -12.69 -6.71
N LEU A 446 -41.79 -12.66 -5.74
CA LEU A 446 -41.09 -13.86 -5.22
C LEU A 446 -41.77 -14.47 -3.98
N LEU A 447 -42.93 -13.94 -3.57
CA LEU A 447 -43.72 -14.43 -2.42
C LEU A 447 -45.12 -14.94 -2.80
N GLN A 448 -45.39 -15.18 -4.09
CA GLN A 448 -46.58 -15.92 -4.57
C GLN A 448 -46.14 -17.25 -5.17
#